data_AF-A0A2E8G602-F1
#
_entry.id   AF-A0A2E8G602-F1
#
_cell.length_a   1.000
_cell.length_b   1.000
_cell.length_c   1.000
_cell.angle_alpha   90.00
_cell.angle_beta   90.00
_cell.angle_gamma   90.00
#
_symmetry.space_group_name_H-M   'P 1'
#
loop_
_entity.id
_entity.type
_entity.pdbx_description
1 polymer ?
#
loop_
_entity_poly.entity_id
_entity_poly.type
_entity_poly.pdbx_seq_one_letter_code
_entity_poly.pdbx_strand_id
1 'polypeptide(L)'
;MAHLVESMAYAGRTPWHGLGNQLATQQPLNVWMQEAGMDWEIRETPVRFISSEAGALGQISSFPDQKVLFRSDNQAPLSVVSNRFKVVQPRQILEFYRDLTEQSGFELETAGVLKGGRKLWALARTGQTGSLAGNDQTNGYVLLATACDGTLATTA
;
A
#
# COMPACT_ATOMS: atom_id res chain seq x y z
N MET A 1 -2.36 16.93 -13.72
CA MET A 1 -2.41 15.46 -13.63
C MET A 1 -1.42 14.99 -12.57
N ALA A 2 -1.86 14.62 -11.37
CA ALA A 2 -0.93 14.13 -10.35
C ALA A 2 -1.61 13.27 -9.27
N HIS A 3 -2.57 12.41 -9.66
CA HIS A 3 -3.15 11.46 -8.70
C HIS A 3 -2.12 10.41 -8.22
N LEU A 4 -1.00 10.24 -8.94
CA LEU A 4 0.12 9.32 -8.61
C LEU A 4 -0.34 7.89 -8.26
N VAL A 5 -1.53 7.52 -8.72
CA VAL A 5 -2.07 6.17 -8.69
C VAL A 5 -1.25 5.35 -9.67
N GLU A 6 -0.60 4.32 -9.17
CA GLU A 6 0.06 3.33 -10.00
C GLU A 6 -0.94 2.27 -10.43
N SER A 7 -1.64 1.70 -9.44
CA SER A 7 -2.76 0.78 -9.65
C SER A 7 -3.72 0.88 -8.47
N MET A 8 -4.99 0.61 -8.72
CA MET A 8 -6.00 0.46 -7.68
C MET A 8 -7.17 -0.35 -8.20
N ALA A 9 -7.89 -0.99 -7.29
CA ALA A 9 -9.16 -1.64 -7.55
C ALA A 9 -10.26 -0.97 -6.74
N TYR A 10 -11.50 -1.06 -7.22
CA TYR A 10 -12.67 -0.54 -6.53
C TYR A 10 -13.91 -1.41 -6.74
N ALA A 11 -14.78 -1.49 -5.74
CA ALA A 11 -16.11 -2.05 -5.83
C ALA A 11 -17.16 -0.94 -5.68
N GLY A 12 -18.30 -1.08 -6.35
CA GLY A 12 -19.38 -0.10 -6.30
C GLY A 12 -19.17 1.09 -7.24
N ARG A 13 -19.16 2.31 -6.70
CA ARG A 13 -19.16 3.54 -7.53
C ARG A 13 -17.77 3.82 -8.09
N THR A 14 -17.72 4.18 -9.38
CA THR A 14 -16.49 4.63 -10.04
C THR A 14 -15.88 5.83 -9.30
N PRO A 15 -14.57 5.78 -8.94
CA PRO A 15 -13.87 6.90 -8.35
C PRO A 15 -13.94 8.16 -9.22
N TRP A 16 -13.93 9.33 -8.60
CA TRP A 16 -14.08 10.63 -9.27
C TRP A 16 -13.05 10.88 -10.40
N HIS A 17 -11.86 10.30 -10.29
CA HIS A 17 -10.80 10.44 -11.30
C HIS A 17 -10.93 9.43 -12.45
N GLY A 18 -11.87 8.48 -12.38
CA GLY A 18 -12.15 7.50 -13.44
C GLY A 18 -11.04 6.46 -13.67
N LEU A 19 -10.19 6.19 -12.68
CA LEU A 19 -9.09 5.22 -12.79
C LEU A 19 -9.35 4.04 -11.85
N GLY A 20 -8.64 2.95 -12.13
CA GLY A 20 -8.67 1.73 -11.35
C GLY A 20 -9.51 0.63 -12.01
N ASN A 21 -9.40 -0.56 -11.45
CA ASN A 21 -10.04 -1.76 -11.93
C ASN A 21 -11.35 -1.97 -11.17
N GLN A 22 -12.47 -2.00 -11.90
CA GLN A 22 -13.77 -2.25 -11.29
C GLN A 22 -13.92 -3.73 -10.94
N LEU A 23 -14.27 -3.99 -9.69
CA LEU A 23 -14.58 -5.32 -9.18
C LEU A 23 -16.08 -5.43 -8.91
N ALA A 24 -16.60 -6.65 -9.06
CA ALA A 24 -17.88 -6.98 -8.45
C ALA A 24 -17.76 -6.93 -6.92
N THR A 25 -18.89 -6.84 -6.23
CA THR A 25 -18.91 -6.88 -4.76
C THR A 25 -18.45 -8.25 -4.25
N GLN A 26 -17.86 -8.29 -3.05
CA GLN A 26 -17.46 -9.52 -2.34
C GLN A 26 -16.47 -10.41 -3.11
N GLN A 27 -15.60 -9.82 -3.93
CA GLN A 27 -14.51 -10.56 -4.56
C GLN A 27 -13.49 -11.08 -3.52
N PRO A 28 -12.88 -12.25 -3.77
CA PRO A 28 -11.90 -12.82 -2.86
C PRO A 28 -10.60 -11.99 -2.85
N LEU A 29 -9.84 -12.11 -1.76
CA LEU A 29 -8.66 -11.29 -1.51
C LEU A 29 -7.56 -11.40 -2.58
N ASN A 30 -7.41 -12.56 -3.23
CA ASN A 30 -6.45 -12.73 -4.32
C ASN A 30 -6.79 -11.87 -5.55
N VAL A 31 -8.08 -11.69 -5.86
CA VAL A 31 -8.52 -10.78 -6.93
C VAL A 31 -8.19 -9.34 -6.56
N TRP A 32 -8.44 -8.95 -5.31
CA TRP A 32 -8.03 -7.64 -4.81
C TRP A 32 -6.52 -7.42 -4.89
N MET A 33 -5.71 -8.40 -4.50
CA MET A 33 -4.25 -8.31 -4.59
C MET A 33 -3.79 -8.02 -6.02
N GLN A 34 -4.33 -8.75 -6.99
CA GLN A 34 -3.96 -8.59 -8.40
C GLN A 34 -4.44 -7.27 -8.96
N GLU A 35 -5.73 -6.99 -8.83
CA GLU A 35 -6.38 -5.84 -9.46
C GLU A 35 -6.02 -4.52 -8.79
N ALA A 36 -5.66 -4.51 -7.51
CA ALA A 36 -5.13 -3.33 -6.83
C ALA A 36 -3.63 -3.10 -7.10
N GLY A 37 -2.96 -4.03 -7.80
CA GLY A 37 -1.52 -3.99 -8.03
C GLY A 37 -0.70 -4.22 -6.76
N MET A 38 -1.19 -5.06 -5.85
CA MET A 38 -0.60 -5.40 -4.55
C MET A 38 -0.08 -6.85 -4.48
N ASP A 39 -0.10 -7.60 -5.59
CA ASP A 39 0.38 -9.00 -5.68
C ASP A 39 1.92 -9.08 -5.83
N TRP A 40 2.63 -8.58 -4.81
CA TRP A 40 4.08 -8.60 -4.70
C TRP A 40 4.50 -8.42 -3.25
N GLU A 41 5.78 -8.66 -2.97
CA GLU A 41 6.35 -8.56 -1.62
C GLU A 41 7.40 -7.46 -1.57
N ILE A 42 7.44 -6.74 -0.44
CA ILE A 42 8.54 -5.86 -0.11
C ILE A 42 9.71 -6.74 0.36
N ARG A 43 10.79 -6.72 -0.41
CA ARG A 43 12.08 -7.37 -0.10
C ARG A 43 13.06 -6.35 0.43
N GLU A 44 14.04 -6.82 1.20
CA GLU A 44 15.06 -5.96 1.80
C GLU A 44 16.47 -6.50 1.64
N THR A 45 17.43 -5.60 1.52
CA THR A 45 18.87 -5.92 1.43
C THR A 45 19.70 -4.81 2.07
N PRO A 46 20.87 -5.09 2.67
CA PRO A 46 21.75 -4.04 3.18
C PRO A 46 22.13 -3.02 2.10
N VAL A 47 22.23 -1.74 2.49
CA VAL A 47 22.69 -0.69 1.57
C VAL A 47 24.13 -0.99 1.13
N ARG A 48 24.37 -0.83 -0.18
CA ARG A 48 25.71 -0.79 -0.77
C ARG A 48 25.89 0.52 -1.51
N PHE A 49 27.08 1.11 -1.40
CA PHE A 49 27.45 2.34 -2.10
C PHE A 49 28.82 2.20 -2.76
N ILE A 50 29.06 3.01 -3.78
CA ILE A 50 30.33 3.04 -4.51
C ILE A 50 31.00 4.38 -4.20
N SER A 51 32.21 4.35 -3.64
CA SER A 51 33.05 5.54 -3.46
C SER A 51 34.11 5.60 -4.54
N SER A 52 34.24 6.75 -5.21
CA SER A 52 35.29 7.02 -6.21
C SER A 52 36.63 7.39 -5.59
N GLU A 53 36.71 7.60 -4.27
CA GLU A 53 37.93 8.01 -3.57
C GLU A 53 38.99 6.90 -3.49
N ALA A 54 38.60 5.65 -3.69
CA ALA A 54 39.46 4.46 -3.58
C ALA A 54 40.07 3.99 -4.91
N GLY A 55 40.02 4.80 -5.97
CA GLY A 55 40.66 4.54 -7.26
C GLY A 55 39.71 4.39 -8.44
N ALA A 56 40.26 4.16 -9.64
CA ALA A 56 39.58 4.25 -10.93
C ALA A 56 38.39 3.28 -11.13
N LEU A 57 38.31 2.20 -10.35
CA LEU A 57 37.25 1.20 -10.42
C LEU A 57 36.12 1.42 -9.39
N GLY A 58 36.30 2.37 -8.46
CA GLY A 58 35.40 2.58 -7.32
C GLY A 58 35.45 1.43 -6.29
N GLN A 59 35.33 1.75 -5.01
CA GLN A 59 35.20 0.75 -3.95
C GLN A 59 33.73 0.55 -3.59
N ILE A 60 33.27 -0.72 -3.65
CA ILE A 60 31.96 -1.11 -3.14
C ILE A 60 32.08 -1.29 -1.63
N SER A 61 31.36 -0.46 -0.88
CA SER A 61 31.25 -0.54 0.58
C SER A 61 29.80 -0.79 0.98
N SER A 62 29.58 -1.44 2.13
CA SER A 62 28.26 -1.64 2.71
C SER A 62 27.99 -0.66 3.83
N PHE A 63 26.73 -0.28 4.02
CA PHE A 63 26.26 0.43 5.20
C PHE A 63 25.21 -0.43 5.91
N PRO A 64 25.64 -1.41 6.72
CA PRO A 64 24.76 -2.47 7.20
C PRO A 64 23.67 -2.00 8.16
N ASP A 65 23.78 -0.82 8.79
CA ASP A 65 22.74 -0.26 9.67
C ASP A 65 21.50 0.25 8.91
N GLN A 66 21.61 0.35 7.58
CA GLN A 66 20.52 0.68 6.69
C GLN A 66 20.26 -0.45 5.69
N LYS A 67 18.99 -0.55 5.30
CA LYS A 67 18.50 -1.49 4.29
C LYS A 67 17.72 -0.76 3.21
N VAL A 68 17.86 -1.24 1.99
CA VAL A 68 17.04 -0.85 0.84
C VAL A 68 15.82 -1.76 0.82
N LEU A 69 14.64 -1.17 0.69
CA LEU A 69 13.39 -1.87 0.40
C LEU A 69 13.13 -1.81 -1.11
N PHE A 70 12.72 -2.92 -1.70
CA PHE A 70 12.41 -3.03 -3.13
C PHE A 70 11.31 -4.06 -3.39
N ARG A 71 10.66 -3.97 -4.55
CA ARG A 71 9.57 -4.90 -4.90
C ARG A 71 10.11 -6.23 -5.43
N SER A 72 9.49 -7.34 -5.04
CA SER A 72 9.88 -8.67 -5.51
C SER A 72 9.63 -8.90 -7.00
N ASP A 73 8.60 -8.28 -7.56
CA ASP A 73 8.10 -8.51 -8.94
C ASP A 73 8.99 -7.87 -10.01
N ASN A 74 9.49 -6.66 -9.76
CA ASN A 74 10.23 -5.87 -10.75
C ASN A 74 11.53 -5.26 -10.21
N GLN A 75 11.90 -5.55 -8.96
CA GLN A 75 13.10 -5.02 -8.29
C GLN A 75 13.11 -3.49 -8.15
N ALA A 76 11.98 -2.80 -8.34
CA ALA A 76 11.94 -1.35 -8.24
C ALA A 76 12.21 -0.89 -6.79
N PRO A 77 13.07 0.12 -6.60
CA PRO A 77 13.41 0.61 -5.27
C PRO A 77 12.23 1.38 -4.65
N LEU A 78 11.98 1.11 -3.38
CA LEU A 78 10.90 1.72 -2.60
C LEU A 78 11.44 2.78 -1.64
N SER A 79 12.44 2.43 -0.83
CA SER A 79 13.01 3.34 0.17
C SER A 79 14.34 2.83 0.72
N VAL A 80 15.08 3.70 1.41
CA VAL A 80 16.18 3.32 2.30
C VAL A 80 15.75 3.62 3.73
N VAL A 81 15.85 2.63 4.60
CA VAL A 81 15.38 2.71 5.99
C VAL A 81 16.41 2.12 6.94
N SER A 82 16.32 2.48 8.22
CA SER A 82 17.13 1.82 9.26
C SER A 82 16.75 0.34 9.43
N ASN A 83 17.67 -0.49 9.92
CA ASN A 83 17.38 -1.91 10.20
C ASN A 83 16.21 -2.16 11.15
N ARG A 84 15.91 -1.23 12.07
CA ARG A 84 14.77 -1.32 12.99
C ARG A 84 13.41 -1.11 12.33
N PHE A 85 13.37 -0.64 11.08
CA PHE A 85 12.13 -0.40 10.36
C PHE A 85 11.35 -1.71 10.16
N LYS A 86 10.07 -1.69 10.54
CA LYS A 86 9.15 -2.82 10.38
C LYS A 86 8.37 -2.65 9.09
N VAL A 87 8.56 -3.60 8.18
CA VAL A 87 7.87 -3.63 6.90
C VAL A 87 6.46 -4.17 7.12
N VAL A 88 5.46 -3.45 6.60
CA VAL A 88 4.09 -3.94 6.47
C VAL A 88 3.89 -4.37 5.02
N GLN A 89 3.65 -5.65 4.79
CA GLN A 89 3.48 -6.21 3.45
C GLN A 89 2.14 -5.80 2.83
N PRO A 90 2.05 -5.62 1.49
CA PRO A 90 0.79 -5.32 0.81
C PRO A 90 -0.32 -6.32 1.17
N ARG A 91 0.01 -7.61 1.25
CA ARG A 91 -0.90 -8.66 1.66
C ARG A 91 -1.47 -8.47 3.07
N GLN A 92 -0.64 -8.07 4.04
CA GLN A 92 -1.07 -7.85 5.42
C GLN A 92 -2.12 -6.73 5.53
N ILE A 93 -2.03 -5.71 4.67
CA ILE A 93 -3.03 -4.62 4.61
C ILE A 93 -4.39 -5.18 4.20
N LEU A 94 -4.44 -6.01 3.15
CA LEU A 94 -5.70 -6.58 2.69
C LEU A 94 -6.24 -7.63 3.67
N GLU A 95 -5.37 -8.41 4.31
CA GLU A 95 -5.77 -9.40 5.32
C GLU A 95 -6.39 -8.74 6.56
N PHE A 96 -5.87 -7.60 7.00
CA PHE A 96 -6.51 -6.78 8.04
C PHE A 96 -7.97 -6.44 7.69
N TYR A 97 -8.25 -6.11 6.43
CA TYR A 97 -9.62 -5.83 6.00
C TYR A 97 -10.48 -7.07 5.87
N ARG A 98 -9.94 -8.20 5.41
CA ARG A 98 -10.67 -9.48 5.40
C ARG A 98 -11.20 -9.79 6.80
N ASP A 99 -10.35 -9.67 7.83
CA ASP A 99 -10.74 -9.97 9.20
C ASP A 99 -11.86 -9.02 9.69
N LEU A 100 -11.82 -7.74 9.31
CA LEU A 100 -12.92 -6.79 9.56
C LEU A 100 -14.20 -7.12 8.80
N THR A 101 -14.10 -7.58 7.55
CA THR A 101 -15.27 -7.96 6.75
C THR A 101 -15.97 -9.19 7.34
N GLU A 102 -15.21 -10.19 7.77
CA GLU A 102 -15.72 -11.44 8.33
C GLU A 102 -16.34 -11.24 9.72
N GLN A 103 -15.78 -10.35 10.54
CA GLN A 103 -16.21 -10.19 11.95
C GLN A 103 -17.18 -9.03 12.17
N SER A 104 -17.11 -7.98 11.36
CA SER A 104 -17.84 -6.70 11.60
C SER A 104 -18.76 -6.29 10.45
N GLY A 105 -18.89 -7.10 9.41
CA GLY A 105 -19.75 -6.80 8.25
C GLY A 105 -19.25 -5.62 7.43
N PHE A 106 -17.96 -5.30 7.50
CA PHE A 106 -17.36 -4.25 6.69
C PHE A 106 -17.26 -4.71 5.24
N GLU A 107 -17.25 -3.75 4.32
CA GLU A 107 -17.10 -4.04 2.89
C GLU A 107 -15.89 -3.30 2.33
N LEU A 108 -14.91 -4.04 1.83
CA LEU A 108 -13.76 -3.47 1.14
C LEU A 108 -14.25 -2.77 -0.13
N GLU A 109 -14.03 -1.45 -0.21
CA GLU A 109 -14.50 -0.64 -1.33
C GLU A 109 -13.39 -0.26 -2.29
N THR A 110 -12.20 0.05 -1.77
CA THR A 110 -11.06 0.46 -2.61
C THR A 110 -9.76 0.01 -1.97
N ALA A 111 -8.79 -0.34 -2.81
CA ALA A 111 -7.43 -0.62 -2.40
C ALA A 111 -6.47 -0.28 -3.52
N GLY A 112 -5.24 0.07 -3.20
CA GLY A 112 -4.27 0.37 -4.23
C GLY A 112 -2.91 0.82 -3.77
N VAL A 113 -2.13 1.20 -4.77
CA VAL A 113 -0.73 1.57 -4.69
C VAL A 113 -0.53 2.95 -5.28
N LEU A 114 0.16 3.81 -4.54
CA LEU A 114 0.54 5.15 -4.97
C LEU A 114 2.06 5.26 -5.05
N LYS A 115 2.52 6.16 -5.93
CA LYS A 115 3.93 6.56 -6.04
C LYS A 115 4.92 5.41 -6.28
N GLY A 116 4.60 4.44 -7.14
CA GLY A 116 5.58 3.41 -7.51
C GLY A 116 5.76 2.31 -6.45
N GLY A 117 4.72 1.94 -5.71
CA GLY A 117 4.82 0.97 -4.59
C GLY A 117 5.09 1.60 -3.23
N ARG A 118 5.47 2.88 -3.19
CA ARG A 118 5.98 3.50 -1.95
C ARG A 118 4.91 3.76 -0.90
N LYS A 119 3.65 3.88 -1.32
CA LYS A 119 2.49 4.03 -0.43
C LYS A 119 1.41 3.03 -0.80
N LEU A 120 0.89 2.36 0.22
CA LEU A 120 -0.11 1.31 0.09
C LEU A 120 -1.32 1.71 0.93
N TRP A 121 -2.52 1.45 0.44
CA TRP A 121 -3.74 1.83 1.14
C TRP A 121 -4.91 0.93 0.79
N ALA A 122 -5.86 0.85 1.71
CA ALA A 122 -7.17 0.25 1.50
C ALA A 122 -8.22 0.97 2.34
N LEU A 123 -9.47 0.93 1.89
CA LEU A 123 -10.61 1.61 2.49
C LEU A 123 -11.80 0.65 2.50
N ALA A 124 -12.42 0.48 3.66
CA ALA A 124 -13.66 -0.29 3.80
C ALA A 124 -14.78 0.57 4.37
N ARG A 125 -16.00 0.34 3.86
CA ARG A 125 -17.24 0.88 4.41
C ARG A 125 -17.61 0.08 5.65
N THR A 126 -17.98 0.76 6.74
CA THR A 126 -18.28 0.09 8.02
C THR A 126 -19.74 -0.32 8.18
N GLY A 127 -20.61 0.04 7.23
CA GLY A 127 -22.06 -0.10 7.34
C GLY A 127 -22.72 0.93 8.27
N GLN A 128 -21.95 1.70 9.05
CA GLN A 128 -22.49 2.77 9.89
C GLN A 128 -22.93 3.94 9.02
N THR A 129 -24.14 4.43 9.27
CA THR A 129 -24.71 5.57 8.56
C THR A 129 -25.30 6.57 9.55
N GLY A 130 -25.33 7.84 9.15
CA GLY A 130 -25.96 8.92 9.91
C GLY A 130 -26.74 9.84 8.99
N SER A 131 -27.67 10.59 9.54
CA SER A 131 -28.39 11.66 8.84
C SER A 131 -28.06 12.99 9.50
N LEU A 132 -27.66 13.96 8.68
CA LEU A 132 -27.43 15.34 9.09
C LEU A 132 -28.68 16.18 8.82
N ALA A 133 -28.71 17.41 9.38
CA ALA A 133 -29.77 18.37 9.08
C ALA A 133 -29.89 18.57 7.56
N GLY A 134 -31.12 18.50 7.04
CA GLY A 134 -31.37 18.57 5.59
C GLY A 134 -31.44 17.22 4.87
N ASN A 135 -31.46 16.09 5.60
CA ASN A 135 -31.48 14.72 5.07
C ASN A 135 -30.18 14.29 4.35
N ASP A 136 -29.07 14.96 4.64
CA ASP A 136 -27.76 14.57 4.11
C ASP A 136 -27.28 13.29 4.81
N GLN A 137 -27.05 12.23 4.02
CA GLN A 137 -26.62 10.94 4.53
C GLN A 137 -25.09 10.86 4.61
N THR A 138 -24.56 10.46 5.76
CA THR A 138 -23.14 10.17 5.98
C THR A 138 -22.91 8.66 6.08
N ASN A 139 -21.73 8.22 5.66
CA ASN A 139 -21.29 6.82 5.71
C ASN A 139 -19.95 6.74 6.44
N GLY A 140 -19.82 5.79 7.37
CA GLY A 140 -18.58 5.50 8.07
C GLY A 140 -17.62 4.67 7.22
N TYR A 141 -16.34 5.01 7.28
CA TYR A 141 -15.26 4.29 6.62
C TYR A 141 -14.06 4.09 7.54
N VAL A 142 -13.32 3.01 7.31
CA VAL A 142 -12.01 2.77 7.91
C VAL A 142 -10.96 2.76 6.81
N LEU A 143 -9.96 3.63 6.95
CA LEU A 143 -8.80 3.74 6.07
C LEU A 143 -7.55 3.23 6.78
N LEU A 144 -6.82 2.35 6.13
CA LEU A 144 -5.46 1.97 6.49
C LEU A 144 -4.57 2.41 5.34
N ALA A 145 -3.56 3.22 5.66
CA ALA A 145 -2.54 3.64 4.71
C ALA A 145 -1.16 3.56 5.38
N THR A 146 -0.19 3.01 4.67
CA THR A 146 1.20 2.87 5.12
C THR A 146 2.18 3.31 4.02
N ALA A 147 3.41 3.62 4.43
CA ALA A 147 4.48 4.02 3.52
C ALA A 147 5.79 3.29 3.83
N CYS A 148 6.56 3.02 2.78
CA CYS A 148 7.84 2.31 2.87
C CYS A 148 8.98 3.15 3.46
N ASP A 149 8.76 4.45 3.71
CA ASP A 149 9.77 5.41 4.20
C ASP A 149 9.55 5.86 5.64
N GLY A 150 8.53 5.33 6.32
CA GLY A 150 8.18 5.70 7.69
C GLY A 150 7.39 7.00 7.82
N THR A 151 7.09 7.71 6.73
CA THR A 151 6.26 8.95 6.77
C THR A 151 4.79 8.68 7.11
N LEU A 152 4.35 7.43 6.94
CA LEU A 152 3.04 6.92 7.33
C LEU A 152 3.23 5.60 8.09
N ALA A 153 4.13 5.58 9.07
CA ALA A 153 4.42 4.36 9.81
C ALA A 153 3.16 3.84 10.53
N THR A 154 2.63 2.72 10.03
CA THR A 154 1.61 1.92 10.72
C THR A 154 2.31 0.79 11.47
N THR A 155 2.02 0.65 12.76
CA THR A 155 2.35 -0.57 13.52
C THR A 155 1.06 -1.38 13.63
N ALA A 156 1.05 -2.58 13.04
CA ALA A 156 -0.01 -3.57 13.20
C ALA A 156 0.48 -4.71 14.10
#